data_AF-A0A947C1A2-F1
#
_entry.id   AF-A0A947C1A2-F1
#
_cell.length_a   1.000
_cell.length_b   1.000
_cell.length_c   1.000
_cell.angle_alpha   90.00
_cell.angle_beta   90.00
_cell.angle_gamma   90.00
#
_symmetry.space_group_name_H-M   'P 1'
#
loop_
_entity.id
_entity.type
_entity.pdbx_description
1 polymer ?
#
loop_
_entity_poly.entity_id
_entity_poly.type
_entity_poly.pdbx_seq_one_letter_code
_entity_poly.pdbx_strand_id
1 'polypeptide(L)'
;MRELIVVSNNVAVPSPYALTISEFKILKGQELGAVYFFADHNSPYAAYDNDEREVKICQDLKIKFTTKVHAAIDKYNELSETHAVKLLKAARHSINKLEEYFRTIDLTAIDDHGKPIYSAKDLITNLEKMGKVVEGLDKLEELVKKQQAKNNPNRGGVVTNKYSS
;
A
#
# COMPACT_ATOMS: atom_id res chain seq x y z
N MET A 1 0.37 8.70 13.20
CA MET A 1 -0.52 8.71 12.04
C MET A 1 -1.86 8.31 12.59
N ARG A 2 -2.82 9.21 12.46
CA ARG A 2 -4.19 8.91 12.90
C ARG A 2 -4.78 7.93 11.89
N GLU A 3 -5.47 6.91 12.37
CA GLU A 3 -6.24 6.02 11.50
C GLU A 3 -7.37 6.86 10.87
N LEU A 4 -7.33 6.99 9.54
CA LEU A 4 -8.31 7.78 8.80
C LEU A 4 -9.56 6.95 8.49
N ILE A 5 -9.36 5.73 7.98
CA ILE A 5 -10.41 4.79 7.63
C ILE A 5 -10.00 3.42 8.15
N VAL A 6 -10.92 2.70 8.80
CA VAL A 6 -10.71 1.33 9.29
C VAL A 6 -11.75 0.43 8.65
N VAL A 7 -11.34 -0.74 8.17
CA VAL A 7 -12.29 -1.76 7.69
C VAL A 7 -12.73 -2.61 8.88
N SER A 8 -14.02 -2.57 9.20
CA SER A 8 -14.65 -3.37 10.27
C SER A 8 -15.89 -4.06 9.72
N ASN A 9 -16.01 -5.38 9.91
CA ASN A 9 -17.12 -6.19 9.37
C ASN A 9 -17.37 -5.98 7.87
N ASN A 10 -16.29 -5.90 7.09
CA ASN A 10 -16.32 -5.64 5.64
C ASN A 10 -16.90 -4.26 5.24
N VAL A 11 -16.96 -3.31 6.18
CA VAL A 11 -17.41 -1.94 5.97
C VAL A 11 -16.27 -0.99 6.31
N ALA A 12 -15.99 -0.05 5.41
CA ALA A 12 -15.05 1.02 5.67
C ALA A 12 -15.68 2.10 6.54
N VAL A 13 -15.11 2.29 7.73
CA VAL A 13 -15.56 3.23 8.75
C VAL A 13 -14.55 4.36 8.88
N PRO A 14 -14.91 5.59 8.51
CA PRO A 14 -14.02 6.75 8.68
C PRO A 14 -13.95 7.12 10.18
N SER A 15 -12.79 7.61 10.62
CA SER A 15 -12.65 8.15 11.97
C SER A 15 -13.41 9.48 12.12
N PRO A 16 -13.71 9.93 13.36
CA PRO A 16 -14.35 11.23 13.58
C PRO A 16 -13.58 12.39 12.94
N TYR A 17 -12.25 12.31 12.91
CA TYR A 17 -11.40 13.28 12.22
C TYR A 17 -11.55 13.20 10.71
N ALA A 18 -11.59 11.99 10.12
CA ALA A 18 -11.82 11.85 8.69
C ALA A 18 -13.16 12.44 8.24
N LEU A 19 -14.20 12.38 9.08
CA LEU A 19 -15.50 13.01 8.80
C LEU A 19 -15.46 14.54 8.74
N THR A 20 -14.42 15.19 9.27
CA THR A 20 -14.25 16.65 9.16
C THR A 20 -13.58 17.08 7.87
N ILE A 21 -13.12 16.14 7.04
CA ILE A 21 -12.42 16.39 5.78
C ILE A 21 -13.44 16.31 4.64
N SER A 22 -13.50 17.35 3.81
CA SER A 22 -14.46 17.50 2.71
C SER A 22 -14.49 16.30 1.77
N GLU A 23 -13.30 15.82 1.40
CA GLU A 23 -13.07 14.76 0.43
C GLU A 23 -13.61 13.42 0.93
N PHE A 24 -13.57 13.16 2.24
CA PHE A 24 -14.13 11.93 2.83
C PHE A 24 -15.61 12.06 3.17
N LYS A 25 -16.05 13.25 3.62
CA LYS A 25 -17.42 13.51 4.08
C LYS A 25 -18.49 13.22 3.03
N ILE A 26 -18.17 13.41 1.75
CA ILE A 26 -19.11 13.25 0.63
C ILE A 26 -19.17 11.82 0.07
N LEU A 27 -18.32 10.92 0.56
CA LEU A 27 -18.21 9.56 0.04
C LEU A 27 -19.18 8.59 0.73
N LYS A 28 -19.69 7.65 -0.07
CA LYS A 28 -20.47 6.50 0.43
C LYS A 28 -19.54 5.42 0.99
N GLY A 29 -20.07 4.47 1.75
CA GLY A 29 -19.29 3.41 2.40
C GLY A 29 -18.37 2.62 1.46
N GLN A 30 -18.85 2.21 0.27
CA GLN A 30 -18.00 1.51 -0.72
C GLN A 30 -16.90 2.42 -1.30
N GLU A 31 -17.18 3.71 -1.45
CA GLU A 31 -16.20 4.68 -1.96
C GLU A 31 -15.11 4.95 -0.91
N LEU A 32 -15.47 5.05 0.37
CA LEU A 32 -14.52 5.07 1.48
C LEU A 32 -13.69 3.78 1.54
N GLY A 33 -14.31 2.64 1.26
CA GLY A 33 -13.62 1.36 1.12
C GLY A 33 -12.57 1.40 0.01
N ALA A 34 -12.93 1.89 -1.16
CA ALA A 34 -11.98 2.02 -2.26
C ALA A 34 -10.81 2.96 -1.94
N VAL A 35 -11.06 4.09 -1.26
CA VAL A 35 -9.99 4.98 -0.79
C VAL A 35 -9.02 4.23 0.13
N TYR A 36 -9.54 3.50 1.12
CA TYR A 36 -8.71 2.71 2.02
C TYR A 36 -7.92 1.63 1.27
N PHE A 37 -8.60 0.80 0.48
CA PHE A 37 -7.96 -0.32 -0.23
C PHE A 37 -6.94 0.15 -1.27
N PHE A 38 -7.11 1.35 -1.82
CA PHE A 38 -6.17 1.89 -2.77
C PHE A 38 -4.95 2.53 -2.08
N ALA A 39 -5.17 3.34 -1.05
CA ALA A 39 -4.15 4.22 -0.49
C ALA A 39 -3.40 3.66 0.73
N ASP A 40 -4.06 2.84 1.56
CA ASP A 40 -3.45 2.34 2.80
C ASP A 40 -2.39 1.28 2.49
N HIS A 41 -1.21 1.41 3.11
CA HIS A 41 -0.11 0.47 2.88
C HIS A 41 -0.34 -0.91 3.52
N ASN A 42 -1.28 -1.03 4.46
CA ASN A 42 -1.74 -2.30 5.03
C ASN A 42 -2.88 -2.92 4.20
N SER A 43 -3.30 -2.29 3.11
CA SER A 43 -4.33 -2.85 2.23
C SER A 43 -3.89 -4.22 1.68
N PRO A 44 -4.81 -5.20 1.58
CA PRO A 44 -4.54 -6.46 0.89
C PRO A 44 -4.20 -6.25 -0.60
N TYR A 45 -4.52 -5.09 -1.17
CA TYR A 45 -4.19 -4.74 -2.55
C TYR A 45 -2.86 -3.99 -2.70
N ALA A 46 -2.12 -3.76 -1.61
CA ALA A 46 -0.93 -2.92 -1.62
C ALA A 46 0.28 -3.54 -2.33
N ALA A 47 0.21 -4.84 -2.68
CA ALA A 47 1.21 -5.53 -3.50
C ALA A 47 1.03 -5.28 -5.00
N TYR A 48 -0.18 -4.98 -5.47
CA TYR A 48 -0.45 -4.67 -6.87
C TYR A 48 0.08 -3.29 -7.25
N ASP A 49 0.46 -3.09 -8.51
CA ASP A 49 0.66 -1.74 -9.04
C ASP A 49 -0.66 -0.96 -9.06
N ASN A 50 -0.59 0.36 -9.29
CA ASN A 50 -1.76 1.23 -9.17
C ASN A 50 -2.87 0.90 -10.19
N ASP A 51 -2.51 0.53 -11.42
CA ASP A 51 -3.48 0.29 -12.48
C ASP A 51 -4.21 -1.02 -12.24
N GLU A 52 -3.46 -2.09 -11.93
CA GLU A 52 -4.04 -3.38 -11.54
C GLU A 52 -4.86 -3.26 -10.25
N ARG A 53 -4.35 -2.51 -9.27
CA ARG A 53 -5.02 -2.26 -7.98
C ARG A 53 -6.39 -1.61 -8.19
N GLU A 54 -6.46 -0.56 -9.01
CA GLU A 54 -7.73 0.11 -9.29
C GLU A 54 -8.73 -0.85 -9.94
N VAL A 55 -8.29 -1.62 -10.94
CA VAL A 55 -9.13 -2.59 -11.64
C VAL A 55 -9.70 -3.62 -10.68
N LYS A 56 -8.86 -4.22 -9.81
CA LYS A 56 -9.30 -5.22 -8.84
C LYS A 56 -10.27 -4.65 -7.82
N ILE A 57 -9.98 -3.47 -7.27
CA ILE A 57 -10.88 -2.82 -6.30
C ILE A 57 -12.23 -2.48 -6.96
N CYS A 58 -12.23 -1.99 -8.20
CA CYS A 58 -13.48 -1.73 -8.94
C CYS A 58 -14.32 -3.01 -9.11
N GLN A 59 -13.68 -4.14 -9.43
CA GLN A 59 -14.35 -5.43 -9.59
C GLN A 59 -14.92 -5.94 -8.26
N ASP A 60 -14.10 -5.95 -7.21
CA ASP A 60 -14.46 -6.55 -5.92
C ASP A 60 -15.52 -5.73 -5.17
N LEU A 61 -15.41 -4.40 -5.19
CA LEU A 61 -16.39 -3.51 -4.55
C LEU A 61 -17.58 -3.16 -5.45
N LYS A 62 -17.52 -3.52 -6.73
CA LYS A 62 -18.53 -3.17 -7.75
C LYS A 62 -18.75 -1.65 -7.84
N ILE A 63 -17.66 -0.88 -7.88
CA ILE A 63 -17.71 0.58 -8.00
C ILE A 63 -16.89 1.08 -9.19
N LYS A 64 -16.99 2.39 -9.46
CA LYS A 64 -16.09 3.11 -10.37
C LYS A 64 -15.31 4.16 -9.60
N PHE A 65 -14.04 4.32 -9.93
CA PHE A 65 -13.22 5.39 -9.40
C PHE A 65 -13.62 6.70 -10.09
N THR A 66 -14.39 7.51 -9.38
CA THR A 66 -14.83 8.83 -9.83
C THR A 66 -13.82 9.89 -9.41
N THR A 67 -13.96 11.12 -9.92
CA THR A 67 -13.09 12.25 -9.53
C THR A 67 -13.05 12.47 -8.02
N LYS A 68 -14.18 12.29 -7.31
CA LYS A 68 -14.23 12.41 -5.85
C LYS A 68 -13.48 11.30 -5.12
N VAL A 69 -13.44 10.08 -5.69
CA VAL A 69 -12.67 8.95 -5.11
C VAL A 69 -11.18 9.22 -5.25
N HIS A 70 -10.74 9.68 -6.42
CA HIS A 70 -9.35 10.09 -6.65
C HIS A 70 -8.93 11.23 -5.71
N ALA A 71 -9.73 12.29 -5.60
CA ALA A 71 -9.44 13.39 -4.69
C ALA A 71 -9.31 12.94 -3.22
N ALA A 72 -10.14 11.97 -2.81
CA ALA A 72 -10.03 11.38 -1.48
C ALA A 72 -8.81 10.48 -1.32
N ILE A 73 -8.41 9.72 -2.35
CA ILE A 73 -7.15 8.96 -2.36
C ILE A 73 -5.96 9.90 -2.18
N ASP A 74 -5.93 11.01 -2.91
CA ASP A 74 -4.87 12.01 -2.81
C ASP A 74 -4.81 12.58 -1.40
N LYS A 75 -5.96 12.96 -0.85
CA LYS A 75 -6.06 13.47 0.52
C LYS A 75 -5.66 12.42 1.57
N TYR A 76 -6.02 11.16 1.36
CA TYR A 76 -5.61 10.06 2.24
C TYR A 76 -4.09 9.93 2.24
N ASN A 77 -3.48 9.84 1.05
CA ASN A 77 -2.03 9.77 0.90
C ASN A 77 -1.36 10.96 1.59
N GLU A 78 -1.78 12.20 1.32
CA GLU A 78 -1.22 13.41 1.96
C GLU A 78 -1.18 13.29 3.50
N LEU A 79 -2.26 12.80 4.09
CA LEU A 79 -2.43 12.72 5.55
C LEU A 79 -1.80 11.48 6.19
N SER A 80 -1.69 10.38 5.43
CA SER A 80 -1.18 9.10 5.89
C SER A 80 0.26 8.85 5.47
N GLU A 81 0.93 9.80 4.83
CA GLU A 81 2.25 9.55 4.27
C GLU A 81 3.37 10.01 5.21
N THR A 82 4.29 9.09 5.49
CA THR A 82 5.53 9.35 6.22
C THR A 82 6.71 8.91 5.37
N HIS A 83 7.91 9.35 5.73
CA HIS A 83 9.14 8.88 5.06
C HIS A 83 9.24 7.35 5.02
N ALA A 84 8.85 6.67 6.11
CA ALA A 84 8.88 5.20 6.16
C ALA A 84 7.82 4.57 5.24
N VAL A 85 6.61 5.13 5.17
CA VAL A 85 5.57 4.66 4.24
C VAL A 85 5.98 4.89 2.78
N LYS A 86 6.57 6.06 2.46
CA LYS A 86 7.12 6.35 1.12
C LYS A 86 8.17 5.32 0.71
N LEU A 87 9.10 5.03 1.62
CA LEU A 87 10.16 4.05 1.39
C LEU A 87 9.57 2.64 1.17
N LEU A 88 8.58 2.25 1.98
CA LEU A 88 7.90 0.96 1.83
C LEU A 88 7.21 0.83 0.47
N LYS A 89 6.46 1.85 0.05
CA LYS A 89 5.80 1.86 -1.27
C LYS A 89 6.83 1.76 -2.41
N ALA A 90 7.95 2.49 -2.32
CA ALA A 90 9.02 2.45 -3.32
C ALA A 90 9.74 1.08 -3.37
N ALA A 91 9.96 0.46 -2.20
CA ALA A 91 10.54 -0.88 -2.10
C ALA A 91 9.64 -1.94 -2.77
N ARG A 92 8.34 -1.94 -2.47
CA ARG A 92 7.37 -2.85 -3.12
C ARG A 92 7.33 -2.66 -4.63
N HIS A 93 7.28 -1.41 -5.10
CA HIS A 93 7.31 -1.13 -6.53
C HIS A 93 8.58 -1.65 -7.21
N SER A 94 9.73 -1.57 -6.54
CA SER A 94 10.99 -2.12 -7.05
C SER A 94 10.96 -3.65 -7.12
N ILE A 95 10.33 -4.31 -6.15
CA ILE A 95 10.15 -5.77 -6.13
C ILE A 95 9.25 -6.24 -7.28
N ASN A 96 8.15 -5.55 -7.56
CA ASN A 96 7.28 -5.90 -8.70
C ASN A 96 8.04 -5.83 -10.03
N LYS A 97 8.94 -4.86 -10.20
CA LYS A 97 9.82 -4.78 -11.39
C LYS A 97 10.80 -5.94 -11.47
N LEU A 98 11.33 -6.38 -10.33
CA LEU A 98 12.21 -7.54 -10.27
C LEU A 98 11.44 -8.82 -10.58
N GLU A 99 10.22 -8.98 -10.06
CA GLU A 99 9.33 -10.08 -10.42
C GLU A 99 9.08 -10.12 -11.93
N GLU A 100 8.72 -8.98 -12.54
CA GLU A 100 8.54 -8.88 -13.99
C GLU A 100 9.78 -9.33 -14.74
N TYR A 101 10.96 -8.83 -14.34
CA TYR A 101 12.24 -9.22 -14.93
C TYR A 101 12.45 -10.75 -14.89
N PHE A 102 12.22 -11.40 -13.75
CA PHE A 102 12.36 -12.85 -13.64
C PHE A 102 11.32 -13.61 -14.47
N ARG A 103 10.13 -13.04 -14.67
CA ARG A 103 9.05 -13.66 -15.46
C ARG A 103 9.29 -13.55 -16.96
N THR A 104 9.86 -12.44 -17.43
CA THR A 104 9.98 -12.13 -18.87
C THR A 104 11.34 -12.41 -19.46
N ILE A 105 12.36 -12.71 -18.64
CA ILE A 105 13.71 -12.96 -19.15
C ILE A 105 13.76 -14.20 -20.02
N ASP A 106 14.39 -14.05 -21.19
CA ASP A 106 14.60 -15.13 -22.15
C ASP A 106 16.11 -15.37 -22.33
N LEU A 107 16.63 -16.45 -21.76
CA LEU A 107 18.05 -16.83 -21.86
C LEU A 107 18.46 -17.28 -23.27
N THR A 108 17.51 -17.47 -24.19
CA THR A 108 17.77 -17.83 -25.59
C THR A 108 17.88 -16.61 -26.50
N ALA A 109 17.54 -15.41 -26.00
CA ALA A 109 17.63 -14.18 -26.75
C ALA A 109 19.09 -13.84 -27.09
N ILE A 110 19.35 -13.60 -28.37
CA ILE A 110 20.67 -13.26 -28.92
C ILE A 110 20.66 -11.87 -29.55
N ASP A 111 21.78 -11.16 -29.48
CA ASP A 111 21.98 -9.89 -30.15
C ASP A 111 22.28 -10.08 -31.65
N ASP A 112 22.43 -8.96 -32.38
CA ASP A 112 22.77 -8.94 -33.81
C ASP A 112 24.13 -9.60 -34.14
N HIS A 113 24.92 -9.93 -33.11
CA HIS A 113 26.23 -10.57 -33.22
C HIS A 113 26.21 -12.04 -32.77
N GLY A 114 25.02 -12.59 -32.50
CA GLY A 114 24.84 -13.98 -32.07
C GLY A 114 25.28 -14.26 -30.63
N LYS A 115 25.47 -13.23 -29.80
CA LYS A 115 25.80 -13.37 -28.38
C LYS A 115 24.52 -13.34 -27.53
N PRO A 116 24.43 -14.14 -26.46
CA PRO A 116 23.31 -14.07 -25.53
C PRO A 116 23.17 -12.65 -24.95
N ILE A 117 21.95 -12.10 -25.01
CA ILE A 117 21.62 -10.80 -24.43
C ILE A 117 21.64 -10.87 -22.90
N TYR A 118 21.23 -12.02 -22.34
CA TYR A 118 21.13 -12.24 -20.90
C TYR A 118 22.07 -13.36 -20.44
N SER A 119 22.73 -13.15 -19.30
CA SER A 119 23.66 -14.10 -18.70
C SER A 119 22.95 -14.98 -17.67
N ALA A 120 23.02 -16.31 -17.86
CA ALA A 120 22.50 -17.27 -16.89
C ALA A 120 23.17 -17.13 -15.51
N LYS A 121 24.46 -16.77 -15.48
CA LYS A 121 25.19 -16.51 -14.23
C LYS A 121 24.63 -15.31 -13.47
N ASP A 122 24.30 -14.24 -14.19
CA ASP A 122 23.74 -13.03 -13.59
C ASP A 122 22.32 -13.29 -13.09
N LEU A 123 21.54 -14.08 -13.82
CA LEU A 123 20.21 -14.52 -13.39
C LEU A 123 20.28 -15.29 -12.06
N ILE A 124 21.16 -16.29 -11.94
CA ILE A 124 21.36 -17.07 -10.71
C ILE A 124 21.78 -16.15 -9.56
N THR A 125 22.76 -15.27 -9.82
CA THR A 125 23.26 -14.33 -8.80
C THR A 125 22.16 -13.37 -8.31
N ASN A 126 21.31 -12.88 -9.21
CA ASN A 126 20.20 -12.01 -8.87
C ASN A 126 19.13 -12.75 -8.07
N LEU A 127 18.86 -14.02 -8.41
CA LEU A 127 17.92 -14.86 -7.69
C LEU A 127 18.38 -15.17 -6.26
N GLU A 128 19.65 -15.49 -6.06
CA GLU A 128 20.24 -15.70 -4.72
C GLU A 128 20.11 -14.45 -3.84
N LYS A 129 20.30 -13.25 -4.42
CA LYS A 129 20.17 -11.98 -3.70
C LYS A 129 18.72 -11.62 -3.37
N MET A 130 17.73 -12.19 -4.08
CA MET A 130 16.33 -11.87 -3.88
C MET A 130 15.85 -12.18 -2.46
N GLY A 131 16.35 -13.26 -1.83
CA GLY A 131 16.00 -13.58 -0.45
C GLY A 131 16.30 -12.44 0.54
N LYS A 132 17.44 -11.74 0.34
CA LYS A 132 17.82 -10.59 1.18
C LYS A 132 16.93 -9.37 0.91
N VAL A 133 16.46 -9.20 -0.32
CA VAL A 133 15.54 -8.11 -0.70
C VAL A 133 14.20 -8.30 -0.01
N VAL A 134 13.65 -9.52 -0.04
CA VAL A 134 12.39 -9.86 0.64
C VAL A 134 12.52 -9.69 2.15
N GLU A 135 13.60 -10.20 2.77
CA GLU A 135 13.85 -10.02 4.21
C GLU A 135 13.97 -8.53 4.58
N GLY A 136 14.61 -7.73 3.72
CA GLY A 136 14.70 -6.28 3.90
C GLY A 136 13.34 -5.58 3.85
N LEU A 137 12.45 -6.02 2.94
CA LEU A 137 11.08 -5.53 2.85
C LEU A 137 10.29 -5.86 4.13
N ASP A 138 10.34 -7.11 4.61
CA ASP A 138 9.62 -7.53 5.81
C ASP A 138 10.01 -6.68 7.04
N LYS A 139 11.32 -6.43 7.20
CA LYS A 139 11.83 -5.57 8.27
C LYS A 139 11.31 -4.13 8.13
N LEU A 140 11.24 -3.60 6.91
CA LEU A 140 10.70 -2.26 6.67
C LEU A 140 9.21 -2.20 6.99
N GLU A 141 8.43 -3.23 6.65
CA GLU A 141 7.02 -3.32 7.03
C GLU A 141 6.82 -3.32 8.54
N GLU A 142 7.61 -4.10 9.27
CA GLU A 142 7.57 -4.08 10.73
C GLU A 142 7.88 -2.70 11.32
N LEU A 143 8.86 -2.00 10.76
CA LEU A 143 9.23 -0.65 11.20
C LEU A 143 8.08 0.34 10.98
N VAL A 144 7.43 0.29 9.81
CA VAL A 144 6.26 1.13 9.52
C VAL A 144 5.12 0.81 10.49
N LYS A 145 4.80 -0.47 10.73
CA LYS A 145 3.78 -0.89 11.70
C LYS A 145 4.07 -0.38 13.10
N LYS A 146 5.33 -0.49 13.57
CA LYS A 146 5.78 0.04 14.88
C LYS A 146 5.65 1.57 14.97
N GLN A 147 5.99 2.30 13.90
CA GLN A 147 5.84 3.76 13.86
C GLN A 147 4.38 4.21 13.86
N GLN A 148 3.50 3.47 13.18
CA GLN A 148 2.06 3.76 13.22
C GLN A 148 1.49 3.55 14.62
N ALA A 149 1.83 2.43 15.27
CA ALA A 149 1.38 2.12 16.63
C ALA A 149 1.78 3.20 17.65
N LYS A 150 3.02 3.72 17.58
CA LYS A 150 3.50 4.79 18.48
C LYS A 150 2.76 6.11 18.31
N ASN A 151 2.26 6.39 17.10
CA ASN A 151 1.64 7.65 16.76
C ASN A 151 0.10 7.60 16.76
N ASN A 152 -0.50 6.53 17.30
CA ASN A 152 -1.95 6.42 17.52
C ASN A 152 -2.25 6.53 19.04
N PRO A 153 -2.62 7.73 19.54
CA PRO A 153 -2.84 7.96 20.97
C PRO A 153 -4.07 7.21 21.54
N ASN A 154 -4.97 6.67 20.70
CA ASN A 154 -6.23 6.08 21.14
C ASN A 154 -6.16 4.58 21.53
N ARG A 155 -4.96 3.99 21.68
CA ARG A 155 -4.81 2.64 22.29
C ARG A 155 -4.50 2.67 23.79
N GLY A 156 -4.56 3.84 24.43
CA GLY A 156 -4.61 3.96 25.89
C GLY A 156 -6.06 4.12 26.33
N GLY A 157 -6.74 3.00 26.60
CA GLY A 157 -8.09 3.01 27.17
C GLY A 157 -8.07 3.64 28.57
N VAL A 158 -8.14 4.96 28.66
CA VAL A 158 -8.47 5.67 29.88
C VAL A 158 -9.49 6.74 29.53
N VAL A 159 -10.76 6.42 29.74
CA VAL A 159 -11.79 7.43 29.94
C VAL A 159 -11.52 8.01 31.33
N THR A 160 -10.67 9.05 31.42
CA THR A 160 -10.61 9.84 32.66
C THR A 160 -11.89 10.66 32.71
N ASN A 161 -12.91 10.13 33.38
CA ASN A 161 -14.08 10.90 33.71
C ASN A 161 -13.64 11.99 34.72
N LYS A 162 -13.84 13.27 34.38
CA LYS A 162 -13.40 14.43 35.19
C LYS A 162 -14.17 14.62 36.51
N TYR A 163 -15.00 13.65 36.91
CA TYR A 163 -15.92 13.75 38.06
C TYR A 163 -15.89 12.52 38.97
N SER A 164 -14.73 11.89 39.16
CA SER A 164 -14.54 10.90 40.21
C SER A 164 -13.51 11.41 41.22
N SER A 165 -13.99 12.28 42.11
CA SER A 165 -13.40 12.62 43.41
C SER A 165 -14.55 12.86 44.38
#